data_AF-A0AAD9QX31-F1
#
_entry.id   AF-A0AAD9QX31-F1
#
_cell.length_a   1.000
_cell.length_b   1.000
_cell.length_c   1.000
_cell.angle_alpha   90.00
_cell.angle_beta   90.00
_cell.angle_gamma   90.00
#
_symmetry.space_group_name_H-M   'P 1'
#
loop_
_entity.id
_entity.type
_entity.pdbx_description
1 polymer ?
#
loop_
_entity_poly.entity_id
_entity_poly.type
_entity_poly.pdbx_seq_one_letter_code
_entity_poly.pdbx_strand_id
1 'polypeptide(L)'
;MAFDDRWGARHDQQKVDLVFIVDCTASMGPYIKQAQENIQTIAETVSRTAFSVRLALVEYRDHPPQDKTFVTRVHDFTFSVGEMKTWVDDMSASGGGDIPESVACALQRAASLSYRETATKMCVLIADAPPHGLGQVADEFPNGCPTGNDPIRACRTMVENGIVLYSGGCEPAICRYKDFFMGIAFMTGGQYVPLSKAQALSKVIINGTLEEVSQENLMGYVEDFLKMELDKHGNNKKISVDHLATELERHLSLRNVKCQQLQVNDQALEPATQNAKRIAGLRDLAGVRQFLKNPGNSSQSFYNQQMTSVAVTLVEPAPVTKSQCERLIIKELGRSKKPVTHDELTGELVIDEL
;
A
#
# COMPACT_ATOMS: atom_id res chain seq x y z
N MET A 1 20.69 29.75 -5.98
CA MET A 1 19.83 29.97 -4.80
C MET A 1 18.59 29.14 -5.02
N ALA A 2 18.46 28.01 -4.32
CA ALA A 2 17.22 27.24 -4.36
C ALA A 2 16.13 28.12 -3.74
N PHE A 3 15.01 28.29 -4.45
CA PHE A 3 13.80 28.83 -3.84
C PHE A 3 13.45 27.90 -2.69
N ASP A 4 13.53 28.40 -1.46
CA ASP A 4 13.01 27.75 -0.27
C ASP A 4 11.49 27.78 -0.40
N ASP A 5 10.94 26.83 -1.16
CA ASP A 5 9.50 26.64 -1.25
C ASP A 5 9.03 26.24 0.15
N ARG A 6 8.51 27.22 0.89
CA ARG A 6 8.00 27.02 2.26
C ARG A 6 6.90 25.96 2.33
N TRP A 7 6.32 25.59 1.18
CA TRP A 7 5.30 24.55 1.04
C TRP A 7 5.86 23.22 0.49
N GLY A 8 7.18 23.14 0.28
CA GLY A 8 7.88 21.98 -0.25
C GLY A 8 7.97 20.82 0.73
N ALA A 9 8.58 19.72 0.29
CA ALA A 9 8.61 18.49 1.06
C ALA A 9 9.39 18.63 2.37
N ARG A 10 8.83 18.10 3.47
CA ARG A 10 9.44 18.14 4.82
C ARG A 10 10.34 16.94 5.12
N HIS A 11 10.67 16.17 4.09
CA HIS A 11 11.54 14.99 4.13
C HIS A 11 12.72 15.20 3.15
N ASP A 12 13.69 14.29 3.21
CA ASP A 12 14.80 14.27 2.25
C ASP A 12 14.32 13.63 0.94
N GLN A 13 13.96 14.48 -0.03
CA GLN A 13 13.49 14.09 -1.36
C GLN A 13 14.49 13.21 -2.13
N GLN A 14 15.73 13.10 -1.65
CA GLN A 14 16.78 12.28 -2.24
C GLN A 14 16.92 10.92 -1.55
N LYS A 15 16.07 10.54 -0.59
CA LYS A 15 16.19 9.26 0.11
C LYS A 15 14.93 8.43 -0.02
N VAL A 16 15.07 7.20 -0.52
CA VAL A 16 13.96 6.24 -0.64
C VAL A 16 14.33 4.94 0.06
N ASP A 17 13.45 4.47 0.93
CA ASP A 17 13.52 3.14 1.54
C ASP A 17 12.38 2.30 0.98
N LEU A 18 12.73 1.31 0.14
CA LEU A 18 11.78 0.45 -0.57
C LEU A 18 11.84 -0.97 -0.02
N VAL A 19 10.71 -1.49 0.43
CA VAL A 19 10.57 -2.82 1.01
C VAL A 19 9.70 -3.69 0.12
N PHE A 20 10.17 -4.89 -0.19
CA PHE A 20 9.38 -5.91 -0.85
C PHE A 20 8.81 -6.87 0.19
N ILE A 21 7.50 -7.07 0.19
CA ILE A 21 6.84 -8.07 1.03
C ILE A 21 6.27 -9.13 0.09
N VAL A 22 6.83 -10.34 0.12
CA VAL A 22 6.61 -11.33 -0.93
C VAL A 22 6.05 -12.62 -0.35
N ASP A 23 4.89 -12.99 -0.85
CA ASP A 23 4.32 -14.31 -0.66
C ASP A 23 5.18 -15.37 -1.36
N CYS A 24 5.67 -16.35 -0.60
CA CYS A 24 6.56 -17.41 -1.05
C CYS A 24 5.89 -18.79 -1.05
N THR A 25 4.56 -18.83 -1.10
CA THR A 25 3.78 -20.06 -1.15
C THR A 25 3.78 -20.69 -2.55
N ALA A 26 3.28 -21.92 -2.68
CA ALA A 26 3.44 -22.70 -3.91
C ALA A 26 2.84 -22.01 -5.15
N SER A 27 1.72 -21.29 -5.01
CA SER A 27 1.03 -20.60 -6.11
C SER A 27 1.82 -19.41 -6.67
N MET A 28 2.73 -18.84 -5.88
CA MET A 28 3.51 -17.66 -6.23
C MET A 28 4.68 -17.92 -7.18
N GLY A 29 4.93 -19.18 -7.56
CA GLY A 29 6.06 -19.58 -8.41
C GLY A 29 6.29 -18.71 -9.66
N PRO A 30 5.27 -18.42 -10.49
CA PRO A 30 5.44 -17.55 -11.66
C PRO A 30 5.86 -16.11 -11.32
N TYR A 31 5.36 -15.56 -10.21
CA TYR A 31 5.68 -14.21 -9.77
C TYR A 31 7.09 -14.12 -9.17
N ILE A 32 7.48 -15.11 -8.37
CA ILE A 32 8.85 -15.22 -7.83
C ILE A 32 9.86 -15.34 -8.98
N LYS A 33 9.59 -16.20 -9.97
CA LYS A 33 10.45 -16.34 -11.15
C LYS A 33 10.60 -15.02 -11.90
N GLN A 34 9.51 -14.27 -12.09
CA GLN A 34 9.60 -12.96 -12.73
C GLN A 34 10.35 -11.93 -11.87
N ALA A 35 10.21 -11.97 -10.54
CA ALA A 35 11.01 -11.15 -9.65
C ALA A 35 12.51 -11.48 -9.80
N GLN A 36 12.88 -12.76 -9.81
CA GLN A 36 14.26 -13.23 -10.01
C GLN A 36 14.86 -12.79 -11.36
N GLU A 37 14.08 -12.89 -12.43
CA GLU A 37 14.49 -12.46 -13.77
C GLU A 37 14.69 -10.94 -13.87
N ASN A 38 13.96 -10.14 -13.10
CA ASN A 38 13.90 -8.68 -13.27
C ASN A 38 14.47 -7.86 -12.11
N ILE A 39 14.79 -8.46 -10.96
CA ILE A 39 15.20 -7.72 -9.76
C ILE A 39 16.43 -6.85 -10.02
N GLN A 40 17.39 -7.35 -10.81
CA GLN A 40 18.55 -6.56 -11.17
C GLN A 40 18.14 -5.30 -11.95
N THR A 41 17.26 -5.42 -12.94
CA THR A 41 16.75 -4.28 -13.70
C THR A 41 15.95 -3.30 -12.82
N ILE A 42 15.12 -3.81 -11.93
CA ILE A 42 14.33 -3.01 -10.97
C ILE A 42 15.27 -2.22 -10.06
N ALA A 43 16.15 -2.94 -9.38
CA ALA A 43 17.09 -2.37 -8.42
C ALA A 43 18.06 -1.40 -9.10
N GLU A 44 18.56 -1.69 -10.31
CA GLU A 44 19.39 -0.77 -11.08
C GLU A 44 18.61 0.46 -11.54
N THR A 45 17.38 0.31 -12.00
CA THR A 45 16.57 1.45 -12.48
C THR A 45 16.23 2.38 -11.32
N VAL A 46 15.84 1.81 -10.18
CA VAL A 46 15.60 2.57 -8.96
C VAL A 46 16.90 3.19 -8.43
N SER A 47 18.04 2.47 -8.46
CA SER A 47 19.34 3.02 -8.02
C SER A 47 19.93 4.07 -8.96
N ARG A 48 19.52 4.08 -10.24
CA ARG A 48 19.91 5.10 -11.23
C ARG A 48 19.03 6.35 -11.18
N THR A 49 17.99 6.36 -10.36
CA THR A 49 17.30 7.61 -10.04
C THR A 49 18.27 8.56 -9.31
N ALA A 50 17.93 9.84 -9.20
CA ALA A 50 18.73 10.77 -8.41
C ALA A 50 18.74 10.42 -6.90
N PHE A 51 17.92 9.43 -6.48
CA PHE A 51 17.68 9.09 -5.10
C PHE A 51 18.70 8.09 -4.53
N SER A 52 19.12 8.32 -3.30
CA SER A 52 19.76 7.36 -2.41
C SER A 52 18.75 6.30 -1.96
N VAL A 53 18.71 5.19 -2.68
CA VAL A 53 17.77 4.09 -2.40
C VAL A 53 18.40 3.01 -1.53
N ARG A 54 17.63 2.53 -0.54
CA ARG A 54 17.88 1.25 0.14
C ARG A 54 16.74 0.28 -0.14
N LEU A 55 17.08 -1.00 -0.27
CA LEU A 55 16.16 -2.09 -0.56
C LEU A 55 16.11 -3.04 0.63
N ALA A 56 14.93 -3.55 0.98
CA ALA A 56 14.74 -4.61 1.97
C ALA A 56 13.75 -5.65 1.45
N LEU A 57 13.80 -6.86 2.01
CA LEU A 57 12.95 -7.98 1.62
C LEU A 57 12.36 -8.68 2.85
N VAL A 58 11.04 -8.84 2.85
CA VAL A 58 10.30 -9.67 3.79
C VAL A 58 9.63 -10.79 3.01
N GLU A 59 10.13 -11.99 3.15
CA GLU A 59 9.51 -13.20 2.62
C GLU A 59 8.53 -13.74 3.67
N TYR A 60 7.38 -14.24 3.24
CA TYR A 60 6.48 -14.97 4.13
C TYR A 60 5.87 -16.19 3.44
N ARG A 61 5.48 -17.16 4.26
CA ARG A 61 4.68 -18.31 3.85
C ARG A 61 3.56 -18.49 4.86
N ASP A 62 3.48 -19.68 5.47
CA ASP A 62 2.46 -19.98 6.44
C ASP A 62 2.95 -20.48 7.80
N HIS A 63 2.00 -20.60 8.72
CA HIS A 63 2.17 -21.16 10.04
C HIS A 63 2.14 -22.70 10.02
N PRO A 64 2.86 -23.37 10.94
CA PRO A 64 2.63 -24.78 11.20
C PRO A 64 1.19 -25.01 11.70
N PRO A 65 0.45 -26.02 11.19
CA PRO A 65 0.96 -27.19 10.48
C PRO A 65 1.07 -27.06 8.96
N GLN A 66 0.54 -26.01 8.35
CA GLN A 66 0.46 -25.83 6.89
C GLN A 66 1.84 -25.67 6.26
N ASP A 67 2.72 -24.94 6.94
CA ASP A 67 4.13 -24.85 6.59
C ASP A 67 5.03 -25.11 7.81
N LYS A 68 6.08 -25.92 7.63
CA LYS A 68 7.06 -26.28 8.68
C LYS A 68 8.44 -25.66 8.48
N THR A 69 8.61 -24.86 7.42
CA THR A 69 9.89 -24.29 7.00
C THR A 69 10.12 -22.94 7.66
N PHE A 70 9.28 -21.94 7.37
CA PHE A 70 9.33 -20.62 7.99
C PHE A 70 8.01 -19.88 7.81
N VAL A 71 7.67 -19.02 8.78
CA VAL A 71 6.54 -18.09 8.67
C VAL A 71 6.98 -16.81 7.96
N THR A 72 8.12 -16.23 8.40
CA THR A 72 8.72 -15.03 7.80
C THR A 72 10.24 -15.12 7.77
N ARG A 73 10.87 -14.64 6.70
CA ARG A 73 12.30 -14.29 6.65
C ARG A 73 12.45 -12.81 6.37
N VAL A 74 13.36 -12.17 7.09
CA VAL A 74 13.51 -10.71 7.06
C VAL A 74 14.94 -10.38 6.71
N HIS A 75 15.10 -9.66 5.61
CA HIS A 75 16.35 -9.04 5.18
C HIS A 75 16.16 -7.53 5.28
N ASP A 76 16.93 -6.90 6.18
CA ASP A 76 16.83 -5.47 6.43
C ASP A 76 17.46 -4.65 5.28
N PHE A 77 17.53 -3.33 5.43
CA PHE A 77 17.95 -2.43 4.36
C PHE A 77 19.40 -2.60 3.90
N THR A 78 19.58 -2.76 2.59
CA THR A 78 20.87 -2.73 1.90
C THR A 78 20.90 -1.67 0.80
N PHE A 79 22.09 -1.12 0.53
CA PHE A 79 22.37 -0.32 -0.68
C PHE A 79 22.84 -1.20 -1.86
N SER A 80 23.13 -2.48 -1.61
CA SER A 80 23.72 -3.37 -2.60
C SER A 80 22.64 -4.03 -3.44
N VAL A 81 22.61 -3.67 -4.72
CA VAL A 81 21.78 -4.37 -5.73
C VAL A 81 22.13 -5.85 -5.81
N GLY A 82 23.42 -6.19 -5.67
CA GLY A 82 23.88 -7.58 -5.71
C GLY A 82 23.37 -8.40 -4.51
N GLU A 83 23.35 -7.80 -3.32
CA GLU A 83 22.83 -8.47 -2.11
C GLU A 83 21.32 -8.69 -2.19
N MET A 84 20.57 -7.66 -2.61
CA MET A 84 19.14 -7.79 -2.88
C MET A 84 18.85 -8.87 -3.93
N LYS A 85 19.68 -8.95 -4.99
CA LYS A 85 19.56 -10.00 -6.01
C LYS A 85 19.74 -11.39 -5.39
N THR A 86 20.75 -11.58 -4.54
CA THR A 86 20.96 -12.86 -3.85
C THR A 86 19.75 -13.25 -3.02
N TRP A 87 19.17 -12.33 -2.24
CA TRP A 87 17.97 -12.64 -1.45
C TRP A 87 16.77 -13.05 -2.32
N VAL A 88 16.58 -12.37 -3.46
CA VAL A 88 15.49 -12.70 -4.40
C VAL A 88 15.74 -14.03 -5.12
N ASP A 89 16.97 -14.30 -5.53
CA ASP A 89 17.36 -15.58 -6.16
C ASP A 89 17.16 -16.76 -5.19
N ASP A 90 17.32 -16.54 -3.88
CA ASP A 90 17.12 -17.55 -2.83
C ASP A 90 15.63 -17.82 -2.50
N MET A 91 14.72 -16.94 -2.95
CA MET A 91 13.29 -17.16 -2.78
C MET A 91 12.84 -18.42 -3.52
N SER A 92 11.92 -19.17 -2.91
CA SER A 92 11.31 -20.35 -3.53
C SER A 92 9.84 -20.44 -3.17
N ALA A 93 9.01 -20.81 -4.14
CA ALA A 93 7.58 -21.05 -3.94
C ALA A 93 7.36 -22.46 -3.35
N SER A 94 6.81 -22.55 -2.14
CA SER A 94 6.47 -23.83 -1.50
C SER A 94 5.53 -23.62 -0.32
N GLY A 95 4.82 -24.67 0.11
CA GLY A 95 3.90 -24.59 1.26
C GLY A 95 2.57 -23.94 0.92
N GLY A 96 1.94 -23.33 1.94
CA GLY A 96 0.61 -22.70 1.89
C GLY A 96 -0.48 -23.57 2.52
N GLY A 97 -0.67 -24.80 2.03
CA GLY A 97 -1.56 -25.77 2.66
C GLY A 97 -3.05 -25.39 2.54
N ASP A 98 -3.56 -24.50 3.40
CA ASP A 98 -4.84 -23.83 3.21
C ASP A 98 -4.70 -22.55 2.35
N ILE A 99 -5.80 -21.82 2.16
CA ILE A 99 -5.82 -20.65 1.25
C ILE A 99 -5.26 -19.39 1.90
N PRO A 100 -5.63 -19.03 3.15
CA PRO A 100 -5.05 -17.86 3.78
C PRO A 100 -3.59 -18.10 4.16
N GLU A 101 -2.83 -17.03 4.27
CA GLU A 101 -1.38 -17.08 4.49
C GLU A 101 -0.97 -16.11 5.63
N SER A 102 0.30 -16.15 6.03
CA SER A 102 0.82 -15.36 7.16
C SER A 102 1.09 -13.87 6.85
N VAL A 103 0.20 -13.23 6.06
CA VAL A 103 0.28 -11.81 5.67
C VAL A 103 0.42 -10.87 6.89
N ALA A 104 -0.30 -11.17 7.98
CA ALA A 104 -0.25 -10.37 9.21
C ALA A 104 1.16 -10.34 9.84
N CYS A 105 1.86 -11.48 9.85
CA CYS A 105 3.25 -11.55 10.29
C CYS A 105 4.16 -10.73 9.39
N ALA A 106 4.00 -10.86 8.07
CA ALA A 106 4.80 -10.16 7.09
C ALA A 106 4.68 -8.62 7.22
N LEU A 107 3.45 -8.11 7.32
CA LEU A 107 3.19 -6.69 7.54
C LEU A 107 3.79 -6.19 8.85
N GLN A 108 3.66 -6.95 9.94
CA GLN A 108 4.25 -6.58 11.23
C GLN A 108 5.80 -6.51 11.16
N ARG A 109 6.43 -7.47 10.47
CA ARG A 109 7.88 -7.46 10.25
C ARG A 109 8.32 -6.27 9.41
N ALA A 110 7.63 -6.01 8.30
CA ALA A 110 7.92 -4.87 7.44
C ALA A 110 7.81 -3.54 8.19
N ALA A 111 6.76 -3.36 9.01
CA ALA A 111 6.57 -2.16 9.83
C ALA A 111 7.69 -1.91 10.88
N SER A 112 8.51 -2.93 11.17
CA SER A 112 9.55 -2.90 12.21
C SER A 112 10.98 -2.81 11.65
N LEU A 113 11.15 -2.64 10.33
CA LEU A 113 12.46 -2.52 9.70
C LEU A 113 13.19 -1.20 10.05
N SER A 114 14.48 -1.12 9.76
CA SER A 114 15.34 0.00 10.14
C SER A 114 15.24 1.22 9.19
N TYR A 115 14.04 1.76 9.00
CA TYR A 115 13.78 2.90 8.10
C TYR A 115 14.57 4.16 8.51
N ARG A 116 15.04 4.92 7.52
CA ARG A 116 15.60 6.27 7.71
C ARG A 116 14.47 7.22 8.04
N GLU A 117 14.65 8.02 9.08
CA GLU A 117 13.63 8.94 9.58
C GLU A 117 13.07 9.87 8.50
N THR A 118 13.96 10.47 7.70
CA THR A 118 13.64 11.47 6.67
C THR A 118 13.48 10.92 5.24
N ALA A 119 13.49 9.60 5.04
CA ALA A 119 13.31 9.03 3.70
C ALA A 119 11.83 8.95 3.31
N THR A 120 11.53 8.93 2.01
CA THR A 120 10.28 8.36 1.51
C THR A 120 10.29 6.86 1.82
N LYS A 121 9.27 6.36 2.54
CA LYS A 121 9.19 4.97 3.00
C LYS A 121 8.06 4.25 2.31
N MET A 122 8.37 3.21 1.56
CA MET A 122 7.38 2.48 0.76
C MET A 122 7.56 0.97 0.91
N CYS A 123 6.43 0.27 1.04
CA CYS A 123 6.33 -1.18 0.97
C CYS A 123 5.54 -1.55 -0.29
N VAL A 124 5.95 -2.63 -0.96
CA VAL A 124 5.20 -3.27 -2.04
C VAL A 124 4.89 -4.70 -1.59
N LEU A 125 3.64 -4.98 -1.27
CA LEU A 125 3.14 -6.31 -0.96
C LEU A 125 2.73 -7.03 -2.24
N ILE A 126 3.26 -8.22 -2.48
CA ILE A 126 2.95 -9.07 -3.63
C ILE A 126 2.35 -10.36 -3.08
N ALA A 127 1.05 -10.54 -3.30
CA ALA A 127 0.28 -11.63 -2.71
C ALA A 127 -0.84 -12.10 -3.65
N ASP A 128 -1.23 -13.37 -3.52
CA ASP A 128 -2.40 -13.96 -4.20
C ASP A 128 -3.46 -14.51 -3.22
N ALA A 129 -3.15 -14.51 -1.92
CA ALA A 129 -3.97 -15.06 -0.83
C ALA A 129 -4.22 -14.04 0.31
N PRO A 130 -5.33 -14.16 1.07
CA PRO A 130 -5.67 -13.27 2.18
C PRO A 130 -4.90 -13.62 3.47
N PRO A 131 -4.90 -12.75 4.50
CA PRO A 131 -4.48 -13.15 5.84
C PRO A 131 -5.43 -14.17 6.47
N HIS A 132 -4.89 -15.04 7.33
CA HIS A 132 -5.71 -15.82 8.27
C HIS A 132 -6.65 -14.94 9.09
N GLY A 133 -7.86 -15.44 9.34
CA GLY A 133 -8.88 -14.76 10.11
C GLY A 133 -9.75 -13.78 9.33
N LEU A 134 -9.59 -13.68 8.00
CA LEU A 134 -10.45 -12.85 7.16
C LEU A 134 -11.86 -13.45 6.94
N GLY A 135 -12.07 -14.72 7.31
CA GLY A 135 -13.36 -15.41 7.16
C GLY A 135 -13.43 -16.31 5.93
N GLN A 136 -12.28 -16.80 5.46
CA GLN A 136 -12.22 -17.80 4.39
C GLN A 136 -12.70 -19.17 4.88
N VAL A 137 -13.34 -19.93 3.99
CA VAL A 137 -13.76 -21.31 4.29
C VAL A 137 -12.52 -22.20 4.34
N ALA A 138 -12.48 -23.12 5.30
CA ALA A 138 -11.35 -24.02 5.55
C ALA A 138 -10.03 -23.29 5.91
N ASP A 139 -10.15 -22.11 6.55
CA ASP A 139 -9.04 -21.45 7.23
C ASP A 139 -8.70 -22.20 8.53
N GLU A 140 -7.45 -22.64 8.68
CA GLU A 140 -6.95 -23.37 9.85
C GLU A 140 -6.69 -22.45 11.05
N PHE A 141 -6.60 -21.14 10.80
CA PHE A 141 -6.49 -20.10 11.81
C PHE A 141 -7.64 -19.08 11.69
N PRO A 142 -8.91 -19.51 11.85
CA PRO A 142 -10.08 -18.70 11.52
C PRO A 142 -10.26 -17.48 12.45
N ASN A 143 -9.55 -17.47 13.58
CA ASN A 143 -9.58 -16.38 14.54
C ASN A 143 -8.52 -15.30 14.28
N GLY A 144 -7.64 -15.47 13.30
CA GLY A 144 -6.52 -14.58 13.00
C GLY A 144 -5.18 -15.27 13.20
N CYS A 145 -4.11 -14.53 12.95
CA CYS A 145 -2.74 -15.03 13.07
C CYS A 145 -2.47 -15.62 14.47
N PRO A 146 -1.95 -16.86 14.57
CA PRO A 146 -1.71 -17.54 15.85
C PRO A 146 -0.64 -16.86 16.72
N THR A 147 0.21 -16.00 16.16
CA THR A 147 1.19 -15.22 16.93
C THR A 147 0.64 -13.88 17.44
N GLY A 148 -0.65 -13.61 17.24
CA GLY A 148 -1.32 -12.39 17.70
C GLY A 148 -1.08 -11.15 16.82
N ASN A 149 -0.41 -11.30 15.68
CA ASN A 149 -0.23 -10.21 14.73
C ASN A 149 -1.56 -9.88 14.04
N ASP A 150 -1.82 -8.59 13.83
CA ASP A 150 -3.04 -8.13 13.18
C ASP A 150 -2.65 -7.21 12.01
N PRO A 151 -3.11 -7.50 10.78
CA PRO A 151 -2.70 -6.76 9.59
C PRO A 151 -3.19 -5.31 9.61
N ILE A 152 -4.36 -5.03 10.18
CA ILE A 152 -4.90 -3.67 10.31
C ILE A 152 -4.05 -2.86 11.30
N ARG A 153 -3.66 -3.48 12.43
CA ARG A 153 -2.77 -2.85 13.41
C ARG A 153 -1.37 -2.63 12.85
N ALA A 154 -0.82 -3.61 12.12
CA ALA A 154 0.49 -3.48 11.48
C ALA A 154 0.50 -2.32 10.47
N CYS A 155 -0.54 -2.19 9.63
CA CYS A 155 -0.68 -1.06 8.72
C CYS A 155 -0.87 0.28 9.44
N ARG A 156 -1.51 0.32 10.62
CA ARG A 156 -1.55 1.54 11.44
C ARG A 156 -0.18 1.92 11.97
N THR A 157 0.62 0.94 12.40
CA THR A 157 2.02 1.19 12.76
C THR A 157 2.81 1.72 11.55
N MET A 158 2.56 1.22 10.34
CA MET A 158 3.14 1.78 9.12
C MET A 158 2.75 3.24 8.93
N VAL A 159 1.46 3.56 9.02
CA VAL A 159 0.93 4.93 8.91
C VAL A 159 1.60 5.89 9.91
N GLU A 160 1.67 5.50 11.18
CA GLU A 160 2.28 6.33 12.24
C GLU A 160 3.78 6.59 11.99
N ASN A 161 4.46 5.67 11.31
CA ASN A 161 5.87 5.80 10.93
C ASN A 161 6.08 6.43 9.54
N GLY A 162 4.99 6.85 8.88
CA GLY A 162 5.01 7.44 7.53
C GLY A 162 5.36 6.45 6.43
N ILE A 163 5.11 5.15 6.64
CA ILE A 163 5.35 4.07 5.67
C ILE A 163 4.08 3.85 4.85
N VAL A 164 4.23 3.89 3.53
CA VAL A 164 3.14 3.69 2.56
C VAL A 164 3.17 2.27 2.01
N LEU A 165 2.01 1.63 1.86
CA LEU A 165 1.86 0.27 1.34
C LEU A 165 1.16 0.28 -0.01
N TYR A 166 1.83 -0.22 -1.04
CA TYR A 166 1.21 -0.60 -2.30
C TYR A 166 0.94 -2.10 -2.30
N SER A 167 -0.26 -2.50 -2.70
CA SER A 167 -0.67 -3.91 -2.79
C SER A 167 -0.68 -4.35 -4.25
N GLY A 168 0.34 -5.08 -4.69
CA GLY A 168 0.39 -5.79 -5.97
C GLY A 168 -0.41 -7.09 -5.88
N GLY A 169 -1.66 -7.06 -6.32
CA GLY A 169 -2.55 -8.21 -6.20
C GLY A 169 -2.46 -9.17 -7.37
N CYS A 170 -2.04 -10.40 -7.13
CA CYS A 170 -1.93 -11.45 -8.15
C CYS A 170 -3.33 -11.96 -8.55
N GLU A 171 -3.81 -11.50 -9.70
CA GLU A 171 -5.14 -11.85 -10.22
C GLU A 171 -5.08 -13.09 -11.13
N PRO A 172 -6.11 -13.95 -11.12
CA PRO A 172 -7.44 -13.74 -10.51
C PRO A 172 -7.58 -14.21 -9.06
N ALA A 173 -6.57 -14.89 -8.48
CA ALA A 173 -6.68 -15.55 -7.18
C ALA A 173 -7.08 -14.57 -6.05
N ILE A 174 -6.48 -13.38 -6.04
CA ILE A 174 -6.74 -12.37 -5.00
C ILE A 174 -8.07 -11.63 -5.16
N CYS A 175 -8.76 -11.74 -6.31
CA CYS A 175 -9.93 -10.89 -6.64
C CYS A 175 -11.04 -10.95 -5.58
N ARG A 176 -11.22 -12.11 -4.93
CA ARG A 176 -12.20 -12.29 -3.84
C ARG A 176 -11.89 -11.44 -2.60
N TYR A 177 -10.62 -11.10 -2.40
CA TYR A 177 -10.12 -10.37 -1.23
C TYR A 177 -9.65 -8.96 -1.61
N LYS A 178 -9.90 -8.53 -2.85
CA LYS A 178 -9.41 -7.26 -3.40
C LYS A 178 -9.74 -6.07 -2.51
N ASP A 179 -10.96 -5.97 -1.98
CA ASP A 179 -11.34 -4.88 -1.08
C ASP A 179 -10.49 -4.81 0.20
N PHE A 180 -10.07 -5.96 0.73
CA PHE A 180 -9.17 -5.99 1.88
C PHE A 180 -7.80 -5.41 1.52
N PHE A 181 -7.21 -5.83 0.40
CA PHE A 181 -5.92 -5.34 -0.08
C PHE A 181 -5.96 -3.88 -0.52
N MET A 182 -7.08 -3.44 -1.10
CA MET A 182 -7.35 -2.03 -1.37
C MET A 182 -7.47 -1.24 -0.07
N GLY A 183 -8.13 -1.78 0.95
CA GLY A 183 -8.30 -1.12 2.25
C GLY A 183 -6.98 -0.89 2.97
N ILE A 184 -6.13 -1.90 3.06
CA ILE A 184 -4.80 -1.77 3.70
C ILE A 184 -3.84 -0.89 2.89
N ALA A 185 -3.95 -0.85 1.56
CA ALA A 185 -3.18 0.08 0.75
C ALA A 185 -3.68 1.51 0.97
N PHE A 186 -5.00 1.72 0.87
CA PHE A 186 -5.64 3.02 1.02
C PHE A 186 -5.39 3.65 2.40
N MET A 187 -5.46 2.87 3.49
CA MET A 187 -5.23 3.38 4.84
C MET A 187 -3.81 3.94 5.04
N THR A 188 -2.84 3.42 4.27
CA THR A 188 -1.46 3.92 4.28
C THR A 188 -1.22 5.03 3.25
N GLY A 189 -2.25 5.41 2.47
CA GLY A 189 -2.15 6.34 1.36
C GLY A 189 -1.52 5.75 0.09
N GLY A 190 -1.34 4.44 0.02
CA GLY A 190 -0.89 3.72 -1.17
C GLY A 190 -2.04 3.30 -2.08
N GLN A 191 -1.77 2.38 -3.00
CA GLN A 191 -2.76 1.86 -3.96
C GLN A 191 -2.69 0.35 -4.14
N TYR A 192 -3.82 -0.23 -4.53
CA TYR A 192 -3.87 -1.57 -5.08
C TYR A 192 -3.55 -1.51 -6.57
N VAL A 193 -2.66 -2.38 -7.01
CA VAL A 193 -2.26 -2.50 -8.41
C VAL A 193 -2.53 -3.95 -8.85
N PRO A 194 -3.43 -4.17 -9.83
CA PRO A 194 -3.71 -5.51 -10.32
C PRO A 194 -2.50 -6.08 -11.07
N LEU A 195 -2.07 -7.27 -10.66
CA LEU A 195 -1.02 -8.06 -11.30
C LEU A 195 -1.63 -9.27 -12.01
N SER A 196 -2.36 -9.00 -13.10
CA SER A 196 -2.93 -10.08 -13.94
C SER A 196 -1.85 -10.88 -14.69
N LYS A 197 -0.62 -10.35 -14.79
CA LYS A 197 0.55 -11.02 -15.36
C LYS A 197 1.81 -10.69 -14.58
N ALA A 198 2.61 -11.71 -14.29
CA ALA A 198 3.85 -11.56 -13.54
C ALA A 198 4.88 -10.65 -14.24
N GLN A 199 4.85 -10.51 -15.57
CA GLN A 199 5.73 -9.61 -16.32
C GLN A 199 5.48 -8.12 -16.04
N ALA A 200 4.30 -7.76 -15.52
CA ALA A 200 3.98 -6.38 -15.17
C ALA A 200 4.64 -5.95 -13.85
N LEU A 201 5.10 -6.91 -13.03
CA LEU A 201 5.56 -6.68 -11.66
C LEU A 201 6.68 -5.63 -11.58
N SER A 202 7.68 -5.72 -12.45
CA SER A 202 8.81 -4.79 -12.46
C SER A 202 8.38 -3.35 -12.69
N LYS A 203 7.49 -3.13 -13.65
CA LYS A 203 6.95 -1.80 -13.95
C LYS A 203 6.04 -1.27 -12.86
N VAL A 204 5.26 -2.14 -12.20
CA VAL A 204 4.45 -1.74 -11.03
C VAL A 204 5.35 -1.20 -9.92
N ILE A 205 6.43 -1.93 -9.61
CA ILE A 205 7.38 -1.52 -8.57
C ILE A 205 8.03 -0.18 -8.92
N ILE A 206 8.61 -0.07 -10.12
CA ILE A 206 9.35 1.13 -10.53
C ILE A 206 8.41 2.33 -10.59
N ASN A 207 7.30 2.23 -11.34
CA ASN A 207 6.40 3.35 -11.54
C ASN A 207 5.63 3.71 -10.27
N GLY A 208 5.27 2.72 -9.44
CA GLY A 208 4.67 2.96 -8.12
C GLY A 208 5.63 3.70 -7.19
N THR A 209 6.92 3.35 -7.19
CA THR A 209 7.95 4.07 -6.42
C THR A 209 8.08 5.52 -6.87
N LEU A 210 8.12 5.77 -8.18
CA LEU A 210 8.21 7.13 -8.72
C LEU A 210 6.97 7.97 -8.43
N GLU A 211 5.77 7.38 -8.55
CA GLU A 211 4.53 8.04 -8.14
C GLU A 211 4.56 8.42 -6.65
N GLU A 212 4.98 7.49 -5.79
CA GLU A 212 5.03 7.72 -4.34
C GLU A 212 6.01 8.84 -3.98
N VAL A 213 7.21 8.86 -4.59
CA VAL A 213 8.15 9.98 -4.41
C VAL A 213 7.53 11.30 -4.90
N SER A 214 6.84 11.29 -6.04
CA SER A 214 6.15 12.49 -6.54
C SER A 214 5.07 12.99 -5.59
N GLN A 215 4.35 12.09 -4.90
CA GLN A 215 3.33 12.45 -3.91
C GLN A 215 3.94 12.95 -2.61
N GLU A 216 4.99 12.30 -2.13
CA GLU A 216 5.67 12.67 -0.90
C GLU A 216 6.25 14.09 -0.99
N ASN A 217 6.61 14.53 -2.20
CA ASN A 217 7.02 15.91 -2.48
C ASN A 217 5.92 16.95 -2.26
N LEU A 218 4.65 16.55 -2.24
CA LEU A 218 3.49 17.42 -2.05
C LEU A 218 3.03 17.51 -0.60
N MET A 219 3.59 16.69 0.32
CA MET A 219 3.09 16.62 1.70
C MET A 219 3.16 17.95 2.46
N GLY A 220 4.14 18.81 2.16
CA GLY A 220 4.20 20.16 2.73
C GLY A 220 2.96 21.00 2.40
N TYR A 221 2.46 20.95 1.16
CA TYR A 221 1.21 21.60 0.76
C TYR A 221 0.00 21.05 1.51
N VAL A 222 -0.03 19.74 1.73
CA VAL A 222 -1.15 19.02 2.35
C VAL A 222 -1.23 19.34 3.84
N GLU A 223 -0.08 19.31 4.53
CA GLU A 223 0.05 19.64 5.94
C GLU A 223 -0.50 21.04 6.23
N ASP A 224 -0.10 22.00 5.41
CA ASP A 224 -0.50 23.38 5.59
C ASP A 224 -1.95 23.66 5.17
N PHE A 225 -2.42 22.97 4.12
CA PHE A 225 -3.82 22.99 3.75
C PHE A 225 -4.72 22.46 4.88
N LEU A 226 -4.39 21.29 5.44
CA LEU A 226 -5.17 20.69 6.52
C LEU A 226 -5.15 21.55 7.78
N LYS A 227 -4.00 22.13 8.13
CA LYS A 227 -3.92 23.08 9.24
C LYS A 227 -4.87 24.27 9.04
N MET A 228 -4.84 24.88 7.85
CA MET A 228 -5.72 25.99 7.52
C MET A 228 -7.21 25.61 7.57
N GLU A 229 -7.60 24.46 7.00
CA GLU A 229 -9.01 24.04 6.98
C GLU A 229 -9.54 23.67 8.37
N LEU A 230 -8.71 23.02 9.20
CA LEU A 230 -9.08 22.70 10.57
C LEU A 230 -9.23 23.96 11.43
N ASP A 231 -8.35 24.95 11.25
CA ASP A 231 -8.43 26.24 11.96
C ASP A 231 -9.70 27.03 11.58
N LYS A 232 -10.17 26.93 10.33
CA LYS A 232 -11.38 27.61 9.85
C LYS A 232 -12.68 27.01 10.41
N HIS A 233 -12.74 25.69 10.53
CA HIS A 233 -14.00 24.99 10.83
C HIS A 233 -14.29 24.85 12.34
N GLY A 234 -13.31 25.11 13.20
CA GLY A 234 -13.44 24.95 14.67
C GLY A 234 -13.65 23.48 15.08
N ASN A 235 -13.50 23.18 16.37
CA ASN A 235 -13.46 21.78 16.86
C ASN A 235 -14.79 20.99 16.75
N ASN A 236 -15.90 21.60 16.34
CA ASN A 236 -17.26 21.04 16.51
C ASN A 236 -17.94 20.56 15.21
N LYS A 237 -17.23 20.38 14.09
CA LYS A 237 -17.83 19.89 12.85
C LYS A 237 -17.07 18.70 12.27
N LYS A 238 -17.78 17.59 12.08
CA LYS A 238 -17.26 16.46 11.29
C LYS A 238 -17.01 16.91 9.86
N ILE A 239 -15.79 16.73 9.38
CA ILE A 239 -15.39 17.05 8.01
C ILE A 239 -15.07 15.74 7.29
N SER A 240 -15.67 15.52 6.12
CA SER A 240 -15.36 14.34 5.34
C SER A 240 -14.04 14.51 4.58
N VAL A 241 -13.29 13.41 4.49
CA VAL A 241 -12.06 13.34 3.71
C VAL A 241 -12.34 13.61 2.23
N ASP A 242 -13.50 13.18 1.71
CA ASP A 242 -13.92 13.44 0.34
C ASP A 242 -14.08 14.95 0.04
N HIS A 243 -14.67 15.68 0.99
CA HIS A 243 -14.79 17.12 0.91
C HIS A 243 -13.41 17.80 0.92
N LEU A 244 -12.54 17.42 1.86
CA LEU A 244 -11.18 17.94 1.94
C LEU A 244 -10.37 17.63 0.69
N ALA A 245 -10.54 16.44 0.09
CA ALA A 245 -9.86 16.05 -1.14
C ALA A 245 -10.29 16.91 -2.34
N THR A 246 -11.59 17.21 -2.43
CA THR A 246 -12.14 18.09 -3.47
C THR A 246 -11.58 19.51 -3.33
N GLU A 247 -11.49 20.02 -2.11
CA GLU A 247 -10.99 21.36 -1.85
C GLU A 247 -9.46 21.44 -2.04
N LEU A 248 -8.71 20.42 -1.61
CA LEU A 248 -7.27 20.30 -1.88
C LEU A 248 -6.98 20.26 -3.39
N GLU A 249 -7.73 19.45 -4.15
CA GLU A 249 -7.60 19.39 -5.62
C GLU A 249 -7.78 20.77 -6.25
N ARG A 250 -8.79 21.54 -5.81
CA ARG A 250 -9.03 22.91 -6.25
C ARG A 250 -7.83 23.82 -5.92
N HIS A 251 -7.30 23.73 -4.70
CA HIS A 251 -6.15 24.51 -4.25
C HIS A 251 -4.87 24.20 -5.04
N LEU A 252 -4.56 22.93 -5.28
CA LEU A 252 -3.40 22.48 -6.04
C LEU A 252 -3.53 22.85 -7.53
N SER A 253 -4.72 22.71 -8.09
CA SER A 253 -5.02 23.10 -9.48
C SER A 253 -4.80 24.59 -9.73
N LEU A 254 -5.27 25.46 -8.82
CA LEU A 254 -5.07 26.91 -8.92
C LEU A 254 -3.59 27.32 -8.85
N ARG A 255 -2.74 26.48 -8.23
CA ARG A 255 -1.29 26.68 -8.14
C ARG A 255 -0.53 25.97 -9.26
N ASN A 256 -1.22 25.30 -10.19
CA ASN A 256 -0.63 24.49 -11.25
C ASN A 256 0.37 23.43 -10.71
N VAL A 257 0.07 22.88 -9.52
CA VAL A 257 0.84 21.78 -8.94
C VAL A 257 0.54 20.52 -9.71
N LYS A 258 1.59 19.75 -9.98
CA LYS A 258 1.52 18.53 -10.78
C LYS A 258 2.13 17.35 -10.03
N CYS A 259 1.59 16.17 -10.28
CA CYS A 259 2.06 14.91 -9.73
C CYS A 259 2.15 13.87 -10.86
N GLN A 260 3.12 12.98 -10.77
CA GLN A 260 3.12 11.78 -11.59
C GLN A 260 1.97 10.86 -11.16
N GLN A 261 1.49 10.04 -12.09
CA GLN A 261 0.39 9.11 -11.84
C GLN A 261 0.68 7.75 -12.46
N LEU A 262 0.51 6.70 -11.67
CA LEU A 262 0.58 5.33 -12.14
C LEU A 262 -0.69 4.99 -12.94
N GLN A 263 -0.50 4.40 -14.13
CA GLN A 263 -1.59 3.93 -14.98
C GLN A 263 -1.41 2.47 -15.35
N VAL A 264 -2.53 1.80 -15.58
CA VAL A 264 -2.61 0.44 -16.11
C VAL A 264 -3.49 0.49 -17.35
N ASN A 265 -2.94 0.04 -18.48
CA ASN A 265 -3.62 0.04 -19.78
C ASN A 265 -4.15 1.43 -20.17
N ASP A 266 -3.31 2.46 -19.99
CA ASP A 266 -3.61 3.87 -20.27
C ASP A 266 -4.82 4.42 -19.49
N GLN A 267 -5.17 3.75 -18.39
CA GLN A 267 -6.22 4.16 -17.47
C GLN A 267 -5.65 4.36 -16.08
N ALA A 268 -6.20 5.33 -15.35
CA ALA A 268 -5.94 5.47 -13.93
C ALA A 268 -6.31 4.18 -13.19
N LEU A 269 -5.54 3.85 -12.16
CA LEU A 269 -5.90 2.77 -11.26
C LEU A 269 -7.27 3.01 -10.62
N GLU A 270 -7.98 1.91 -10.40
CA GLU A 270 -9.29 1.95 -9.74
C GLU A 270 -9.12 2.55 -8.32
N PRO A 271 -9.90 3.60 -7.97
CA PRO A 271 -9.86 4.16 -6.63
C PRO A 271 -10.39 3.16 -5.60
N ALA A 272 -10.06 3.37 -4.32
CA ALA A 272 -10.57 2.52 -3.23
C ALA A 272 -12.11 2.45 -3.25
N THR A 273 -12.64 1.22 -3.25
CA THR A 273 -14.09 0.97 -3.17
C THR A 273 -14.65 1.45 -1.83
N GLN A 274 -15.96 1.65 -1.73
CA GLN A 274 -16.60 2.00 -0.45
C GLN A 274 -16.32 0.96 0.64
N ASN A 275 -16.28 -0.32 0.28
CA ASN A 275 -15.92 -1.41 1.21
C ASN A 275 -14.47 -1.32 1.65
N ALA A 276 -13.53 -1.08 0.72
CA ALA A 276 -12.13 -0.88 1.05
C ALA A 276 -11.92 0.32 1.99
N LYS A 277 -12.63 1.43 1.73
CA LYS A 277 -12.63 2.60 2.63
C LYS A 277 -13.14 2.23 4.01
N ARG A 278 -14.28 1.52 4.11
CA ARG A 278 -14.81 1.02 5.40
C ARG A 278 -13.84 0.11 6.14
N ILE A 279 -13.15 -0.79 5.42
CA ILE A 279 -12.11 -1.66 6.00
C ILE A 279 -10.96 -0.84 6.59
N ALA A 280 -10.53 0.22 5.90
CA ALA A 280 -9.44 1.09 6.34
C ALA A 280 -9.69 1.75 7.71
N GLY A 281 -10.94 2.09 8.05
CA GLY A 281 -11.28 2.67 9.36
C GLY A 281 -11.62 1.67 10.46
N LEU A 282 -11.69 0.36 10.17
CA LEU A 282 -11.90 -0.67 11.21
C LEU A 282 -10.66 -0.84 12.08
N ARG A 283 -10.86 -1.28 13.34
CA ARG A 283 -9.82 -1.30 14.38
C ARG A 283 -8.85 -2.48 14.31
N ASP A 284 -9.34 -3.61 13.86
CA ASP A 284 -8.64 -4.88 13.81
C ASP A 284 -9.30 -5.82 12.81
N LEU A 285 -8.64 -6.93 12.53
CA LEU A 285 -9.11 -7.94 11.60
C LEU A 285 -10.41 -8.61 12.06
N ALA A 286 -10.68 -8.69 13.36
CA ALA A 286 -11.93 -9.24 13.87
C ALA A 286 -13.13 -8.37 13.44
N GLY A 287 -12.99 -7.04 13.51
CA GLY A 287 -13.97 -6.10 12.97
C GLY A 287 -14.15 -6.24 11.46
N VAL A 288 -13.05 -6.38 10.72
CA VAL A 288 -13.08 -6.62 9.25
C VAL A 288 -13.83 -7.90 8.91
N ARG A 289 -13.51 -9.01 9.59
CA ARG A 289 -14.20 -10.29 9.43
C ARG A 289 -15.70 -10.15 9.71
N GLN A 290 -16.09 -9.42 10.75
CA GLN A 290 -17.51 -9.19 11.05
C GLN A 290 -18.20 -8.36 9.95
N PHE A 291 -17.53 -7.33 9.43
CA PHE A 291 -18.03 -6.50 8.34
C PHE A 291 -18.26 -7.31 7.04
N LEU A 292 -17.33 -8.20 6.70
CA LEU A 292 -17.36 -9.02 5.47
C LEU A 292 -18.36 -10.19 5.53
N LYS A 293 -18.86 -10.57 6.71
CA LYS A 293 -19.92 -11.60 6.84
C LYS A 293 -21.25 -11.18 6.21
N ASN A 294 -21.50 -9.88 6.05
CA ASN A 294 -22.71 -9.39 5.43
C ASN A 294 -22.65 -9.58 3.91
N PRO A 295 -23.59 -10.31 3.28
CA PRO A 295 -23.51 -10.66 1.85
C PRO A 295 -23.40 -9.46 0.90
N GLY A 296 -23.92 -8.30 1.29
CA GLY A 296 -23.81 -7.06 0.51
C GLY A 296 -22.43 -6.39 0.54
N ASN A 297 -21.54 -6.83 1.45
CA ASN A 297 -20.22 -6.23 1.66
C ASN A 297 -19.07 -7.09 1.08
N SER A 298 -19.36 -8.30 0.60
CA SER A 298 -18.40 -9.11 -0.13
C SER A 298 -18.43 -8.74 -1.60
N SER A 299 -17.40 -8.05 -2.08
CA SER A 299 -17.32 -7.69 -3.51
C SER A 299 -17.14 -8.94 -4.38
N GLN A 300 -18.06 -9.15 -5.32
CA GLN A 300 -17.80 -9.93 -6.52
C GLN A 300 -17.02 -9.03 -7.48
N SER A 301 -15.69 -8.94 -7.32
CA SER A 301 -14.87 -8.25 -8.31
C SER A 301 -14.89 -9.07 -9.61
N PHE A 302 -15.39 -8.47 -10.69
CA PHE A 302 -15.42 -9.10 -12.01
C PHE A 302 -14.01 -9.11 -12.59
N TYR A 303 -13.37 -10.29 -12.58
CA TYR A 303 -12.14 -10.52 -13.34
C TYR A 303 -12.47 -10.49 -14.83
N ASN A 304 -11.98 -9.48 -15.55
CA ASN A 304 -12.14 -9.42 -17.00
C ASN A 304 -11.09 -10.32 -17.68
N GLN A 305 -11.48 -11.55 -18.00
CA GLN A 305 -10.64 -12.55 -18.68
C GLN A 305 -10.07 -12.08 -20.04
N GLN A 306 -10.56 -10.97 -20.61
CA GLN A 306 -10.11 -10.45 -21.91
C GLN A 306 -8.88 -9.53 -21.84
N MET A 307 -8.36 -9.18 -20.66
CA MET A 307 -7.12 -8.39 -20.58
C MET A 307 -5.90 -9.23 -20.95
N THR A 308 -5.53 -9.19 -22.23
CA THR A 308 -4.38 -9.93 -22.80
C THR A 308 -3.04 -9.23 -22.54
N SER A 309 -3.01 -7.97 -22.12
CA SER A 309 -1.81 -7.24 -21.71
C SER A 309 -2.10 -6.27 -20.57
N VAL A 310 -1.16 -6.15 -19.62
CA VAL A 310 -1.16 -5.13 -18.56
C VAL A 310 0.03 -4.20 -18.85
N ALA A 311 -0.24 -3.11 -19.55
CA ALA A 311 0.74 -2.06 -19.80
C ALA A 311 0.74 -1.11 -18.60
N VAL A 312 1.75 -1.22 -17.74
CA VAL A 312 1.92 -0.31 -16.62
C VAL A 312 2.79 0.85 -17.06
N THR A 313 2.28 2.07 -16.96
CA THR A 313 2.94 3.30 -17.40
C THR A 313 2.92 4.33 -16.27
N LEU A 314 3.86 5.28 -16.33
CA LEU A 314 3.87 6.45 -15.47
C LEU A 314 3.57 7.65 -16.35
N VAL A 315 2.53 8.40 -15.99
CA VAL A 315 2.18 9.63 -16.70
C VAL A 315 3.17 10.72 -16.31
N GLU A 316 3.61 11.50 -17.30
CA GLU A 316 4.31 12.76 -17.07
C GLU A 316 3.54 13.64 -16.07
N PRO A 317 4.22 14.49 -15.28
CA PRO A 317 3.55 15.30 -14.27
C PRO A 317 2.30 16.02 -14.81
N ALA A 318 1.14 15.65 -14.26
CA ALA A 318 -0.19 16.12 -14.64
C ALA A 318 -0.88 16.77 -13.43
N PRO A 319 -1.97 17.56 -13.62
CA PRO A 319 -2.74 18.10 -12.50
C PRO A 319 -3.13 17.02 -11.51
N VAL A 320 -2.93 17.29 -10.22
CA VAL A 320 -3.20 16.33 -9.14
C VAL A 320 -4.69 16.00 -9.11
N THR A 321 -5.01 14.71 -9.14
CA THR A 321 -6.41 14.25 -9.13
C THR A 321 -7.01 14.23 -7.73
N LYS A 322 -8.35 14.27 -7.62
CA LYS A 322 -9.06 14.06 -6.35
C LYS A 322 -8.64 12.78 -5.61
N SER A 323 -8.44 11.67 -6.34
CA SER A 323 -8.00 10.38 -5.75
C SER A 323 -6.60 10.48 -5.12
N GLN A 324 -5.68 11.19 -5.77
CA GLN A 324 -4.36 11.49 -5.18
C GLN A 324 -4.48 12.42 -3.97
N CYS A 325 -5.34 13.43 -4.04
CA CYS A 325 -5.60 14.33 -2.90
C CYS A 325 -6.16 13.59 -1.69
N GLU A 326 -7.10 12.65 -1.90
CA GLU A 326 -7.64 11.79 -0.84
C GLU A 326 -6.54 10.95 -0.17
N ARG A 327 -5.66 10.32 -0.96
CA ARG A 327 -4.51 9.57 -0.44
C ARG A 327 -3.56 10.44 0.36
N LEU A 328 -3.22 11.63 -0.15
CA LEU A 328 -2.36 12.60 0.52
C LEU A 328 -2.93 13.04 1.88
N ILE A 329 -4.23 13.32 1.94
CA ILE A 329 -4.91 13.69 3.19
C ILE A 329 -4.85 12.54 4.19
N ILE A 330 -5.10 11.31 3.76
CA ILE A 330 -5.05 10.13 4.64
C ILE A 330 -3.66 9.93 5.23
N LYS A 331 -2.60 10.09 4.42
CA LYS A 331 -1.20 10.06 4.92
C LYS A 331 -1.01 11.05 6.06
N GLU A 332 -1.45 12.29 5.87
CA GLU A 332 -1.23 13.34 6.86
C GLU A 332 -2.06 13.16 8.13
N LEU A 333 -3.33 12.77 8.00
CA LEU A 333 -4.18 12.45 9.16
C LEU A 333 -3.56 11.32 9.99
N GLY A 334 -3.00 10.33 9.32
CA GLY A 334 -2.28 9.23 9.93
C GLY A 334 -1.01 9.64 10.68
N ARG A 335 -0.14 10.42 10.05
CA ARG A 335 1.13 10.91 10.64
C ARG A 335 0.88 11.84 11.83
N SER A 336 -0.13 12.69 11.74
CA SER A 336 -0.53 13.60 12.82
C SER A 336 -1.36 12.91 13.93
N LYS A 337 -1.60 11.59 13.81
CA LYS A 337 -2.38 10.77 14.75
C LYS A 337 -3.78 11.34 15.02
N LYS A 338 -4.36 12.00 14.02
CA LYS A 338 -5.72 12.54 14.12
C LYS A 338 -6.73 11.39 14.00
N PRO A 339 -7.72 11.31 14.90
CA PRO A 339 -8.73 10.25 14.84
C PRO A 339 -9.62 10.45 13.61
N VAL A 340 -9.80 9.37 12.84
CA VAL A 340 -10.73 9.32 11.71
C VAL A 340 -11.68 8.15 11.95
N THR A 341 -12.97 8.38 11.74
CA THR A 341 -14.00 7.33 11.77
C THR A 341 -14.77 7.29 10.46
N HIS A 342 -15.76 6.39 10.37
CA HIS A 342 -16.69 6.36 9.27
C HIS A 342 -18.00 7.01 9.66
N ASP A 343 -18.56 7.79 8.74
CA ASP A 343 -19.96 8.16 8.79
C ASP A 343 -20.82 6.91 8.50
N GLU A 344 -21.73 6.56 9.42
CA GLU A 344 -22.54 5.35 9.30
C GLU A 344 -23.55 5.42 8.14
N LEU A 345 -23.95 6.63 7.73
CA LEU A 345 -24.94 6.86 6.66
C LEU A 345 -24.28 6.88 5.29
N THR A 346 -23.16 7.61 5.14
CA THR A 346 -22.49 7.79 3.85
C THR A 346 -21.37 6.78 3.62
N GLY A 347 -20.82 6.19 4.68
CA GLY A 347 -19.63 5.34 4.63
C GLY A 347 -18.32 6.11 4.43
N GLU A 348 -18.37 7.44 4.33
CA GLU A 348 -17.18 8.28 4.12
C GLU A 348 -16.30 8.33 5.37
N LEU A 349 -14.99 8.48 5.17
CA LEU A 349 -14.07 8.78 6.26
C LEU A 349 -14.31 10.22 6.73
N VAL A 350 -14.48 10.40 8.03
CA VAL A 350 -14.69 11.69 8.69
C VAL A 350 -13.67 11.89 9.80
N ILE A 351 -13.14 13.10 9.89
CA ILE A 351 -12.28 13.50 11.01
C ILE A 351 -13.20 13.75 12.21
N ASP A 352 -12.98 13.01 13.31
CA ASP A 352 -13.71 13.24 14.55
C ASP A 352 -13.16 14.46 15.31
N GLU A 353 -14.01 15.04 16.15
CA GLU A 353 -13.79 16.28 16.92
C GLU A 353 -12.37 16.37 17.54
N LEU A 354 -11.76 17.55 17.45
CA LEU A 354 -10.43 17.88 18.01
C LEU A 354 -10.48 18.25 19.49
#